data_AF-A0A6P4EGC8-F1
#
_entry.id   AF-A0A6P4EGC8-F1
#
_cell.length_a   1.000
_cell.length_b   1.000
_cell.length_c   1.000
_cell.angle_alpha   90.00
_cell.angle_beta   90.00
_cell.angle_gamma   90.00
#
_symmetry.space_group_name_H-M   'P 1'
#
loop_
_entity.id
_entity.type
_entity.pdbx_description
1 polymer ?
#
loop_
_entity_poly.entity_id
_entity_poly.type
_entity_poly.pdbx_seq_one_letter_code
_entity_poly.pdbx_strand_id
1 'polypeptide(L)'
;MPPDILPSVDPTSSRSPTVVRAASPALLRVIALGAFFIYCTNIVMYPNPNLYTCTARIWLREIGFSLTYGALMLKTWRISVIFRVRSAKAVKITDAALLKRLGIICGAIGTCLLVRTLVSPPDVVVGRTADDLKAFLCKTDWWDYTFTSMEVLFLAWGVRLCIMVRKAPSEFNESRFISMAIYNEFLLTCFLNVSMLFLQSPANPDLLYIIFFCHTQLTVTLLLALIFGSKVYIVLRSGKSHQENIGLGTKPSGAKFNFRPQVRTFANPSSVTTSTVPVAGTTSA
;
A
#
# COMPACT_ATOMS: atom_id res chain seq x y z
N MET A 1 46.09 26.64 -2.73
CA MET A 1 44.99 25.71 -2.42
C MET A 1 43.79 26.57 -2.04
N PRO A 2 42.82 26.77 -2.95
CA PRO A 2 41.67 27.64 -2.69
C PRO A 2 40.59 26.93 -1.85
N PRO A 3 39.80 27.66 -1.06
CA PRO A 3 38.79 27.11 -0.16
C PRO A 3 37.52 26.67 -0.90
N ASP A 4 36.90 25.62 -0.36
CA ASP A 4 35.72 24.94 -0.88
C ASP A 4 34.49 25.84 -1.03
N ILE A 5 33.87 25.75 -2.21
CA ILE A 5 32.57 26.33 -2.56
C ILE A 5 31.49 25.39 -2.01
N LEU A 6 30.84 25.77 -0.89
CA LEU A 6 29.58 25.16 -0.46
C LEU A 6 28.45 25.58 -1.42
N PRO A 7 27.64 24.64 -1.96
CA PRO A 7 26.49 25.01 -2.76
C PRO A 7 25.38 25.56 -1.86
N SER A 8 24.93 26.77 -2.19
CA SER A 8 23.77 27.46 -1.63
C SER A 8 22.50 26.62 -1.79
N VAL A 9 21.86 26.30 -0.65
CA VAL A 9 20.55 25.65 -0.61
C VAL A 9 19.47 26.71 -0.81
N ASP A 10 18.79 26.68 -1.95
CA ASP A 10 17.62 27.51 -2.25
C ASP A 10 16.45 27.22 -1.28
N PRO A 11 15.84 28.25 -0.64
CA PRO A 11 14.79 28.07 0.37
C PRO A 11 13.36 27.97 -0.20
N THR A 12 13.16 27.80 -1.51
CA THR A 12 11.83 27.85 -2.16
C THR A 12 11.44 26.58 -2.90
N SER A 13 11.83 25.39 -2.40
CA SER A 13 11.20 24.14 -2.83
C SER A 13 10.19 23.69 -1.79
N SER A 14 8.91 23.96 -2.07
CA SER A 14 7.76 23.31 -1.42
C SER A 14 7.83 21.80 -1.64
N ARG A 15 8.68 21.12 -0.87
CA ARG A 15 8.77 19.66 -0.84
C ARG A 15 7.50 19.13 -0.19
N SER A 16 6.48 18.91 -1.02
CA SER A 16 5.49 17.85 -0.80
C SER A 16 6.19 16.65 -0.17
N PRO A 17 5.69 16.08 0.95
CA PRO A 17 6.44 15.12 1.75
C PRO A 17 6.97 14.01 0.84
N THR A 18 8.29 13.86 0.80
CA THR A 18 9.06 12.93 -0.05
C THR A 18 8.56 11.49 0.05
N VAL A 19 7.83 11.16 1.11
CA VAL A 19 7.12 9.91 1.37
C VAL A 19 6.01 9.61 0.36
N VAL A 20 5.23 10.62 -0.07
CA VAL A 20 4.17 10.44 -1.08
C VAL A 20 4.79 10.27 -2.47
N ARG A 21 5.99 10.80 -2.70
CA ARG A 21 6.78 10.56 -3.91
C ARG A 21 7.46 9.19 -3.95
N ALA A 22 7.69 8.55 -2.81
CA ALA A 22 8.30 7.22 -2.73
C ALA A 22 7.31 6.08 -3.05
N ALA A 23 6.01 6.31 -2.86
CA ALA A 23 4.95 5.38 -3.22
C ALA A 23 4.23 5.87 -4.47
N SER A 24 4.19 5.09 -5.55
CA SER A 24 3.62 5.61 -6.79
C SER A 24 2.12 5.88 -6.63
N PRO A 25 1.66 7.14 -6.66
CA PRO A 25 0.26 7.50 -6.43
C PRO A 25 -0.68 6.89 -7.47
N ALA A 26 -0.14 6.53 -8.64
CA ALA A 26 -0.89 5.83 -9.69
C ALA A 26 -1.41 4.46 -9.24
N LEU A 27 -0.59 3.62 -8.62
CA LEU A 27 -1.03 2.31 -8.13
C LEU A 27 -2.08 2.41 -7.01
N LEU A 28 -1.97 3.40 -6.11
CA LEU A 28 -2.99 3.63 -5.09
C LEU A 28 -4.34 4.05 -5.70
N ARG A 29 -4.32 4.92 -6.72
CA ARG A 29 -5.55 5.30 -7.43
C ARG A 29 -6.22 4.09 -8.10
N VAL A 30 -5.43 3.19 -8.67
CA VAL A 30 -5.96 1.95 -9.28
C VAL A 30 -6.55 1.01 -8.23
N ILE A 31 -5.90 0.85 -7.08
CA ILE A 31 -6.43 0.04 -5.97
C ILE A 31 -7.77 0.62 -5.48
N ALA A 32 -7.87 1.95 -5.32
CA ALA A 32 -9.11 2.59 -4.92
C ALA A 32 -10.22 2.42 -5.98
N LEU A 33 -9.88 2.51 -7.27
CA LEU A 33 -10.83 2.27 -8.36
C LEU A 33 -11.32 0.81 -8.37
N GLY A 34 -10.42 -0.15 -8.15
CA GLY A 34 -10.78 -1.56 -8.02
C GLY A 34 -11.72 -1.79 -6.84
N ALA A 35 -11.41 -1.22 -5.67
CA ALA A 35 -12.26 -1.30 -4.49
C ALA A 35 -13.65 -0.69 -4.73
N PHE A 36 -13.72 0.44 -5.44
CA PHE A 36 -14.99 1.03 -5.87
C PHE A 36 -15.83 0.04 -6.70
N PHE A 37 -15.24 -0.63 -7.69
CA PHE A 37 -15.97 -1.64 -8.47
C PHE A 37 -16.42 -2.83 -7.63
N ILE A 38 -15.60 -3.31 -6.69
CA ILE A 38 -16.02 -4.39 -5.77
C ILE A 38 -17.21 -3.91 -4.91
N TYR A 39 -17.23 -2.68 -4.39
CA TYR A 39 -18.39 -2.17 -3.68
C TYR A 39 -19.63 -2.05 -4.56
N CYS A 40 -19.49 -1.63 -5.82
CA CYS A 40 -20.60 -1.60 -6.77
C CYS A 40 -21.26 -2.97 -6.96
N THR A 41 -20.52 -4.08 -6.80
CA THR A 41 -21.12 -5.43 -6.87
C THR A 41 -22.22 -5.62 -5.84
N ASN A 42 -22.05 -5.10 -4.61
CA ASN A 42 -23.06 -5.20 -3.56
C ASN A 42 -24.32 -4.42 -3.93
N ILE A 43 -24.16 -3.23 -4.53
CA ILE A 43 -25.28 -2.41 -5.00
C ILE A 43 -26.07 -3.14 -6.09
N VAL A 44 -25.36 -3.77 -7.03
CA VAL A 44 -25.97 -4.54 -8.13
C VAL A 44 -26.66 -5.82 -7.64
N MET A 45 -26.24 -6.36 -6.49
CA MET A 45 -26.83 -7.58 -5.91
C MET A 45 -28.11 -7.32 -5.11
N TYR A 46 -28.38 -6.06 -4.72
CA TYR A 46 -29.59 -5.68 -3.99
C TYR A 46 -30.90 -5.74 -4.80
N PRO A 47 -30.99 -5.24 -6.06
CA PRO A 47 -32.21 -5.33 -6.84
C PRO A 47 -32.53 -6.75 -7.28
N ASN A 48 -33.77 -6.98 -7.73
CA ASN A 48 -34.20 -8.28 -8.24
C ASN A 48 -33.28 -8.78 -9.37
N PRO A 49 -32.86 -10.06 -9.34
CA PRO A 49 -31.93 -10.60 -10.31
C PRO A 49 -32.57 -10.67 -11.69
N ASN A 50 -31.81 -10.22 -12.67
CA ASN A 50 -32.12 -10.28 -14.09
C ASN A 50 -30.80 -10.51 -14.85
N LEU A 51 -30.89 -10.72 -16.16
CA LEU A 51 -29.72 -10.96 -17.02
C LEU A 51 -28.62 -9.90 -16.84
N TYR A 52 -29.01 -8.61 -16.78
CA TYR A 52 -28.08 -7.50 -16.66
C TYR A 52 -27.44 -7.42 -15.27
N THR A 53 -28.20 -7.61 -14.19
CA THR A 53 -27.65 -7.55 -12.82
C THR A 53 -26.74 -8.74 -12.54
N CYS A 54 -27.11 -9.94 -13.00
CA CYS A 54 -26.25 -11.13 -12.90
C CYS A 54 -24.95 -10.96 -13.70
N THR A 55 -25.01 -10.40 -14.91
CA THR A 55 -23.83 -10.12 -15.72
C THR A 55 -22.96 -9.05 -15.06
N ALA A 56 -23.54 -7.91 -14.67
CA ALA A 56 -22.83 -6.79 -14.07
C ALA A 56 -22.15 -7.20 -12.74
N ARG A 57 -22.79 -8.05 -11.93
CA ARG A 57 -22.23 -8.59 -10.69
C ARG A 57 -20.89 -9.29 -10.94
N ILE A 58 -20.83 -10.20 -11.93
CA ILE A 58 -19.62 -10.96 -12.26
C ILE A 58 -18.54 -10.01 -12.79
N TRP A 59 -18.91 -9.15 -13.75
CA TRP A 59 -17.99 -8.21 -14.38
C TRP A 59 -17.35 -7.24 -13.39
N LEU A 60 -18.16 -6.59 -12.54
CA LEU A 60 -17.67 -5.65 -11.54
C LEU A 60 -16.76 -6.34 -10.51
N ARG A 61 -17.08 -7.58 -10.12
CA ARG A 61 -16.30 -8.35 -9.15
C ARG A 61 -14.92 -8.69 -9.72
N GLU A 62 -14.87 -9.31 -10.88
CA GLU A 62 -13.62 -9.79 -11.49
C GLU A 62 -12.70 -8.65 -11.92
N ILE A 63 -13.25 -7.57 -12.48
CA ILE A 63 -12.47 -6.37 -12.83
C ILE A 63 -11.99 -5.66 -11.57
N GLY A 64 -12.87 -5.50 -10.56
CA GLY A 64 -12.52 -4.89 -9.29
C GLY A 64 -11.43 -5.67 -8.53
N PHE A 65 -11.54 -6.99 -8.50
CA PHE A 65 -10.54 -7.90 -7.93
C PHE A 65 -9.20 -7.77 -8.67
N SER A 66 -9.22 -7.82 -10.01
CA SER A 66 -8.04 -7.68 -10.85
C SER A 66 -7.30 -6.36 -10.61
N LEU A 67 -8.02 -5.24 -10.58
CA LEU A 67 -7.42 -3.92 -10.33
C LEU A 67 -6.85 -3.81 -8.90
N THR A 68 -7.58 -4.29 -7.91
CA THR A 68 -7.20 -4.19 -6.49
C THR A 68 -6.03 -5.12 -6.17
N TYR A 69 -6.25 -6.43 -6.29
CA TYR A 69 -5.30 -7.45 -5.89
C TYR A 69 -4.20 -7.63 -6.93
N GLY A 70 -4.47 -7.42 -8.21
CA GLY A 70 -3.43 -7.40 -9.25
C GLY A 70 -2.42 -6.27 -9.05
N ALA A 71 -2.86 -5.07 -8.71
CA ALA A 71 -1.96 -3.95 -8.39
C ALA A 71 -1.13 -4.24 -7.14
N LEU A 72 -1.73 -4.81 -6.09
CA LEU A 72 -1.02 -5.23 -4.89
C LEU A 72 0.02 -6.30 -5.19
N MET A 73 -0.33 -7.29 -6.01
CA MET A 73 0.57 -8.37 -6.38
C MET A 73 1.77 -7.86 -7.17
N LEU A 74 1.54 -7.00 -8.15
CA LEU A 74 2.60 -6.38 -8.94
C LEU A 74 3.53 -5.51 -8.07
N LYS A 75 2.96 -4.80 -7.10
CA LYS A 75 3.72 -4.03 -6.11
C LYS A 75 4.61 -4.94 -5.24
N THR A 76 4.07 -6.03 -4.72
CA THR A 76 4.81 -7.03 -3.94
C THR A 76 5.86 -7.74 -4.79
N TRP A 77 5.54 -8.08 -6.03
CA TRP A 77 6.45 -8.69 -6.99
C TRP A 77 7.65 -7.79 -7.29
N ARG A 78 7.43 -6.49 -7.55
CA ARG A 78 8.51 -5.50 -7.73
C ARG A 78 9.48 -5.53 -6.54
N ILE A 79 8.94 -5.53 -5.32
CA ILE A 79 9.72 -5.60 -4.08
C ILE A 79 10.53 -6.92 -4.08
N SER A 80 9.90 -8.05 -4.36
CA SER A 80 10.57 -9.36 -4.40
C SER A 80 11.74 -9.41 -5.39
N VAL A 81 11.61 -8.78 -6.56
CA VAL A 81 12.67 -8.70 -7.55
C VAL A 81 13.82 -7.83 -7.05
N ILE A 82 13.52 -6.64 -6.53
CA ILE A 82 14.55 -5.72 -6.02
C ILE A 82 15.39 -6.39 -4.92
N PHE A 83 14.76 -7.12 -3.99
CA PHE A 83 15.47 -7.79 -2.90
C PHE A 83 16.18 -9.07 -3.32
N ARG A 84 15.69 -9.79 -4.34
CA ARG A 84 16.31 -11.02 -4.84
C ARG A 84 17.56 -10.74 -5.66
N VAL A 85 17.57 -9.66 -6.45
CA VAL A 85 18.74 -9.30 -7.25
C VAL A 85 19.74 -8.56 -6.36
N ARG A 86 20.62 -9.31 -5.68
CA ARG A 86 21.78 -8.81 -4.92
C ARG A 86 22.87 -8.23 -5.85
N SER A 87 22.49 -7.52 -6.90
CA SER A 87 23.40 -7.04 -7.95
C SER A 87 23.54 -5.53 -7.89
N ALA A 88 24.77 -5.05 -8.05
CA ALA A 88 25.16 -3.64 -8.00
C ALA A 88 24.50 -2.74 -9.08
N LYS A 89 23.62 -3.29 -9.93
CA LYS A 89 22.86 -2.55 -10.95
C LYS A 89 21.42 -2.37 -10.49
N ALA A 90 21.09 -1.17 -10.03
CA ALA A 90 19.73 -0.81 -9.61
C ALA A 90 18.74 -0.98 -10.78
N VAL A 91 17.93 -2.04 -10.75
CA VAL A 91 16.84 -2.23 -11.72
C VAL A 91 15.70 -1.28 -11.36
N LYS A 92 15.68 -0.11 -12.00
CA LYS A 92 14.57 0.85 -11.86
C LYS A 92 13.37 0.35 -12.66
N ILE A 93 12.50 -0.42 -12.02
CA ILE A 93 11.17 -0.73 -12.57
C ILE A 93 10.27 0.49 -12.40
N THR A 94 9.88 1.09 -13.52
CA THR A 94 8.97 2.25 -13.60
C THR A 94 7.52 1.87 -13.40
N ASP A 95 6.73 2.74 -12.77
CA ASP A 95 5.30 2.51 -12.49
C ASP A 95 4.45 2.34 -13.77
N ALA A 96 4.84 2.99 -14.86
CA ALA A 96 4.21 2.80 -16.17
C ALA A 96 4.33 1.33 -16.65
N ALA A 97 5.44 0.65 -16.38
CA ALA A 97 5.61 -0.75 -16.73
C ALA A 97 4.74 -1.67 -15.87
N LEU A 98 4.54 -1.31 -14.60
CA LEU A 98 3.61 -2.01 -13.69
C LEU A 98 2.16 -1.83 -14.15
N LEU A 99 1.76 -0.60 -14.49
CA LEU A 99 0.43 -0.32 -15.04
C LEU A 99 0.19 -1.02 -16.37
N LYS A 100 1.19 -1.09 -17.26
CA LYS A 100 1.09 -1.87 -18.51
C LYS A 100 0.86 -3.35 -18.22
N ARG A 101 1.61 -3.95 -17.29
CA ARG A 101 1.42 -5.35 -16.87
C ARG A 101 0.03 -5.58 -16.26
N LEU A 102 -0.44 -4.64 -15.43
CA LEU A 102 -1.78 -4.68 -14.87
C LEU A 102 -2.85 -4.62 -15.96
N GLY A 103 -2.70 -3.70 -16.92
CA GLY A 103 -3.61 -3.59 -18.06
C GLY A 103 -3.68 -4.87 -18.90
N ILE A 104 -2.57 -5.58 -19.07
CA ILE A 104 -2.55 -6.91 -19.73
C ILE A 104 -3.35 -7.93 -18.92
N ILE A 105 -3.18 -7.96 -17.59
CA ILE A 105 -3.94 -8.86 -16.70
C ILE A 105 -5.43 -8.55 -16.76
N CYS A 106 -5.81 -7.27 -16.63
CA CYS A 106 -7.21 -6.85 -16.70
C CYS A 106 -7.82 -7.10 -18.08
N GLY A 107 -7.06 -6.90 -19.16
CA GLY A 107 -7.50 -7.17 -20.53
C GLY A 107 -7.71 -8.66 -20.78
N ALA A 108 -6.84 -9.53 -20.26
CA ALA A 108 -7.01 -10.97 -20.34
C ALA A 108 -8.29 -11.43 -19.59
N ILE A 109 -8.48 -10.95 -18.35
CA ILE A 109 -9.69 -11.25 -17.57
C ILE A 109 -10.94 -10.71 -18.27
N GLY A 110 -10.91 -9.47 -18.75
CA GLY A 110 -12.01 -8.87 -19.51
C GLY A 110 -12.35 -9.67 -20.77
N THR A 111 -11.35 -10.22 -21.46
CA THR A 111 -11.58 -11.09 -22.62
C THR A 111 -12.24 -12.41 -22.21
N CYS A 112 -11.78 -13.05 -21.14
CA CYS A 112 -12.42 -14.25 -20.61
C CYS A 112 -13.88 -14.00 -20.20
N LEU A 113 -14.17 -12.84 -19.60
CA LEU A 113 -15.52 -12.43 -19.25
C LEU A 113 -16.40 -12.20 -20.48
N LEU A 114 -15.87 -11.55 -21.52
CA LEU A 114 -16.58 -11.40 -22.80
C LEU A 114 -16.93 -12.76 -23.40
N VAL A 115 -15.96 -13.67 -23.47
CA VAL A 115 -16.19 -15.03 -23.98
C VAL A 115 -17.29 -15.72 -23.17
N ARG A 116 -17.24 -15.64 -21.83
CA ARG A 116 -18.30 -16.19 -20.98
C ARG A 116 -19.66 -15.60 -21.32
N THR A 117 -19.78 -14.27 -21.33
CA THR A 117 -21.06 -13.58 -21.58
C THR A 117 -21.63 -13.91 -22.97
N LEU A 118 -20.79 -14.15 -23.97
CA LEU A 118 -21.21 -14.50 -25.33
C LEU A 118 -21.56 -15.98 -25.51
N VAL A 119 -20.80 -16.88 -24.87
CA VAL A 119 -20.96 -18.34 -25.04
C VAL A 119 -22.03 -18.91 -24.10
N SER A 120 -22.09 -18.41 -22.87
CA SER A 120 -22.98 -18.90 -21.82
C SER A 120 -23.48 -17.72 -20.97
N PRO A 121 -24.47 -16.96 -21.47
CA PRO A 121 -25.05 -15.85 -20.72
C PRO A 121 -25.64 -16.32 -19.39
N PRO A 122 -25.60 -15.49 -18.33
CA PRO A 122 -26.09 -15.89 -17.02
C PRO A 122 -27.62 -15.97 -16.97
N ASP A 123 -28.14 -17.05 -16.40
CA ASP A 123 -29.57 -17.29 -16.23
C ASP A 123 -30.05 -17.00 -14.81
N VAL A 124 -31.32 -16.61 -14.68
CA VAL A 124 -32.00 -16.47 -13.38
C VAL A 124 -32.82 -17.72 -13.12
N VAL A 125 -32.63 -18.33 -11.95
CA VAL A 125 -33.36 -19.52 -11.51
C VAL A 125 -34.24 -19.20 -10.30
N VAL A 126 -35.36 -19.92 -10.19
CA VAL A 126 -36.27 -19.82 -9.05
C VAL A 126 -35.87 -20.88 -8.03
N GLY A 127 -35.21 -20.44 -6.95
CA GLY A 127 -34.95 -21.24 -5.76
C GLY A 127 -36.19 -21.30 -4.86
N ARG A 128 -36.26 -22.33 -4.02
CA ARG A 128 -37.24 -22.43 -2.93
C ARG A 128 -36.53 -22.33 -1.59
N THR A 129 -36.98 -21.41 -0.76
CA THR A 129 -36.53 -21.26 0.63
C THR A 129 -37.06 -22.42 1.49
N ALA A 130 -36.49 -22.62 2.69
CA ALA A 130 -36.98 -23.61 3.67
C ALA A 130 -38.48 -23.43 4.02
N ASP A 131 -39.00 -22.20 3.90
CA ASP A 131 -40.41 -21.84 4.08
C ASP A 131 -41.27 -21.96 2.80
N ASP A 132 -40.78 -22.66 1.77
CA ASP A 132 -41.41 -22.85 0.44
C ASP A 132 -41.71 -21.56 -0.35
N LEU A 133 -41.09 -20.44 0.04
CA LEU A 133 -41.13 -19.19 -0.73
C LEU A 133 -40.28 -19.27 -2.00
N LYS A 134 -40.78 -18.69 -3.10
CA LYS A 134 -40.03 -18.55 -4.36
C LYS A 134 -39.03 -17.40 -4.25
N ALA A 135 -37.75 -17.71 -4.38
CA ALA A 135 -36.67 -16.73 -4.46
C ALA A 135 -36.06 -16.75 -5.86
N PHE A 136 -35.80 -15.59 -6.45
CA PHE A 136 -35.04 -15.50 -7.70
C PHE A 136 -33.56 -15.35 -7.36
N LEU A 137 -32.70 -16.15 -8.00
CA LEU A 137 -31.25 -16.10 -7.82
C LEU A 137 -30.54 -16.22 -9.17
N CYS A 138 -29.37 -15.61 -9.31
CA CYS A 138 -28.49 -15.88 -10.45
C CYS A 138 -27.96 -17.31 -10.34
N LYS A 139 -28.09 -18.09 -11.41
CA LYS A 139 -27.57 -19.47 -11.46
C LYS A 139 -26.05 -19.45 -11.44
N THR A 140 -25.47 -20.23 -10.53
CA THR A 140 -24.02 -20.52 -10.53
C THR A 140 -23.74 -21.67 -11.49
N ASP A 141 -22.79 -21.48 -12.40
CA ASP A 141 -22.39 -22.47 -13.40
C ASP A 141 -20.90 -22.88 -13.26
N TRP A 142 -20.43 -23.73 -14.17
CA TRP A 142 -19.03 -24.17 -14.22
C TRP A 142 -18.03 -23.04 -14.47
N TRP A 143 -18.45 -21.97 -15.16
CA TRP A 143 -17.60 -20.79 -15.37
C TRP A 143 -17.36 -20.07 -14.04
N ASP A 144 -18.38 -19.93 -13.18
CA ASP A 144 -18.23 -19.32 -11.85
C ASP A 144 -17.23 -20.08 -10.99
N TYR A 145 -17.34 -21.42 -10.96
CA TYR A 145 -16.38 -22.26 -10.25
C TYR A 145 -14.96 -22.13 -10.81
N THR A 146 -14.82 -21.97 -12.13
CA THR A 146 -13.53 -21.77 -12.79
C THR A 146 -12.90 -20.43 -12.39
N PHE A 147 -13.65 -19.32 -12.48
CA PHE A 147 -13.17 -17.99 -12.08
C PHE A 147 -12.78 -17.96 -10.60
N THR A 148 -13.64 -18.52 -9.74
CA THR A 148 -13.39 -18.62 -8.30
C THR A 148 -12.12 -19.44 -8.00
N SER A 149 -11.92 -20.55 -8.70
CA SER A 149 -10.71 -21.38 -8.54
C SER A 149 -9.46 -20.62 -8.99
N MET A 150 -9.53 -19.89 -10.12
CA MET A 150 -8.43 -19.04 -10.59
C MET A 150 -8.10 -17.93 -9.59
N GLU A 151 -9.11 -17.32 -8.96
CA GLU A 151 -8.95 -16.30 -7.92
C GLU A 151 -8.17 -16.84 -6.71
N VAL A 152 -8.58 -18.00 -6.20
CA VAL A 152 -7.90 -18.65 -5.07
C VAL A 152 -6.45 -19.00 -5.42
N LEU A 153 -6.19 -19.53 -6.62
CA LEU A 153 -4.83 -19.82 -7.09
C LEU A 153 -3.98 -18.55 -7.23
N PHE A 154 -4.57 -17.47 -7.73
CA PHE A 154 -3.91 -16.17 -7.84
C PHE A 154 -3.55 -15.61 -6.47
N LEU A 155 -4.46 -15.68 -5.50
CA LEU A 155 -4.20 -15.27 -4.12
C LEU A 155 -3.15 -16.16 -3.46
N ALA A 156 -3.18 -17.48 -3.66
CA ALA A 156 -2.17 -18.40 -3.14
C ALA A 156 -0.77 -18.08 -3.67
N TRP A 157 -0.66 -17.75 -4.97
CA TRP A 157 0.57 -17.23 -5.54
C TRP A 157 1.00 -15.91 -4.87
N GLY A 158 0.04 -15.06 -4.54
CA GLY A 158 0.28 -13.84 -3.77
C GLY A 158 0.82 -14.08 -2.37
N VAL A 159 0.23 -15.02 -1.64
CA VAL A 159 0.73 -15.47 -0.33
C VAL A 159 2.19 -15.90 -0.45
N ARG A 160 2.53 -16.69 -1.48
CA ARG A 160 3.92 -17.08 -1.75
C ARG A 160 4.84 -15.88 -1.97
N LEU A 161 4.41 -14.87 -2.74
CA LEU A 161 5.19 -13.64 -2.93
C LEU A 161 5.40 -12.87 -1.62
N CYS A 162 4.35 -12.73 -0.81
CA CYS A 162 4.42 -12.10 0.51
C CYS A 162 5.44 -12.80 1.42
N ILE A 163 5.47 -14.14 1.40
CA ILE A 163 6.45 -14.94 2.16
C ILE A 163 7.88 -14.68 1.68
N MET A 164 8.10 -14.50 0.37
CA MET A 164 9.44 -14.24 -0.17
C MET A 164 9.97 -12.87 0.26
N VAL A 165 9.10 -11.86 0.41
CA VAL A 165 9.50 -10.50 0.80
C VAL A 165 9.50 -10.26 2.31
N ARG A 166 8.98 -11.19 3.12
CA ARG A 166 8.82 -10.97 4.58
C ARG A 166 10.12 -10.67 5.35
N LYS A 167 11.26 -11.14 4.84
CA LYS A 167 12.59 -10.95 5.46
C LYS A 167 13.30 -9.69 4.96
N ALA A 168 12.73 -9.00 3.97
CA ALA A 168 13.31 -7.76 3.48
C ALA A 168 13.22 -6.68 4.56
N PRO A 169 14.31 -5.96 4.88
CA PRO A 169 14.26 -4.78 5.73
C PRO A 169 13.55 -3.67 4.94
N SER A 170 12.23 -3.74 4.86
CA SER A 170 11.47 -2.65 4.29
C SER A 170 11.59 -1.50 5.28
N GLU A 171 12.34 -0.46 4.89
CA GLU A 171 12.44 0.88 5.50
C GLU A 171 11.07 1.50 5.88
N PHE A 172 9.96 0.85 5.55
CA PHE A 172 8.63 1.12 6.07
C PHE A 172 7.82 -0.16 6.25
N ASN A 173 7.06 -0.25 7.35
CA ASN A 173 6.03 -1.27 7.65
C ASN A 173 4.96 -1.48 6.53
N GLU A 174 5.05 -0.75 5.42
CA GLU A 174 4.13 -0.83 4.28
C GLU A 174 4.00 -2.23 3.68
N SER A 175 5.11 -2.97 3.55
CA SER A 175 5.11 -4.34 3.00
C SER A 175 4.30 -5.31 3.87
N ARG A 176 4.33 -5.11 5.19
CA ARG A 176 3.60 -5.90 6.18
C ARG A 176 2.09 -5.64 6.08
N PHE A 177 1.67 -4.39 5.91
CA PHE A 177 0.27 -4.05 5.73
C PHE A 177 -0.31 -4.64 4.44
N ILE A 178 0.45 -4.62 3.35
CA ILE A 178 0.07 -5.29 2.09
C ILE A 178 -0.06 -6.80 2.29
N SER A 179 0.89 -7.42 3.00
CA SER A 179 0.85 -8.86 3.28
C SER A 179 -0.36 -9.23 4.13
N MET A 180 -0.69 -8.44 5.15
CA MET A 180 -1.89 -8.64 5.97
C MET A 180 -3.17 -8.57 5.14
N ALA A 181 -3.28 -7.61 4.21
CA ALA A 181 -4.44 -7.51 3.33
C ALA A 181 -4.59 -8.75 2.42
N ILE A 182 -3.48 -9.24 1.83
CA ILE A 182 -3.49 -10.44 0.97
C ILE A 182 -3.83 -11.70 1.77
N TYR A 183 -3.28 -11.85 2.98
CA TYR A 183 -3.60 -12.99 3.85
C TYR A 183 -5.05 -12.99 4.29
N ASN A 184 -5.59 -11.82 4.66
CA ASN A 184 -6.98 -11.67 5.04
C ASN A 184 -7.91 -12.06 3.89
N GLU A 185 -7.70 -11.50 2.70
CA GLU A 185 -8.47 -11.86 1.50
C GLU A 185 -8.42 -13.37 1.22
N PHE A 186 -7.22 -13.95 1.20
CA PHE A 186 -7.04 -15.38 0.91
C PHE A 186 -7.79 -16.26 1.91
N LEU A 187 -7.65 -15.99 3.21
CA LEU A 187 -8.28 -16.78 4.27
C LEU A 187 -9.81 -16.65 4.23
N LEU A 188 -10.34 -15.43 4.11
CA LEU A 188 -11.78 -15.21 4.05
C LEU A 188 -12.40 -15.80 2.78
N THR A 189 -11.72 -15.68 1.64
CA THR A 189 -12.17 -16.27 0.38
C THR A 189 -12.19 -17.79 0.46
N CYS A 190 -11.14 -18.42 0.99
CA CYS A 190 -11.13 -19.88 1.19
C CYS A 190 -12.25 -20.32 2.13
N PHE A 191 -12.40 -19.63 3.27
CA PHE A 191 -13.43 -19.93 4.25
C PHE A 191 -14.82 -19.87 3.63
N LEU A 192 -15.16 -18.78 2.93
CA LEU A 192 -16.47 -18.65 2.32
C LEU A 192 -16.73 -19.66 1.22
N ASN A 193 -15.74 -19.96 0.37
CA ASN A 193 -15.93 -20.96 -0.66
C ASN A 193 -16.21 -22.34 -0.06
N VAL A 194 -15.50 -22.72 1.00
CA VAL A 194 -15.76 -23.95 1.73
C VAL A 194 -17.14 -23.91 2.40
N SER A 195 -17.49 -22.83 3.10
CA SER A 195 -18.80 -22.68 3.74
C SER A 195 -19.95 -22.74 2.75
N MET A 196 -19.80 -22.15 1.56
CA MET A 196 -20.82 -22.14 0.51
C MET A 196 -21.12 -23.54 -0.05
N LEU A 197 -20.17 -24.49 0.02
CA LEU A 197 -20.43 -25.90 -0.33
C LEU A 197 -21.41 -26.54 0.66
N PHE A 198 -21.29 -26.22 1.95
CA PHE A 198 -22.20 -26.73 2.99
C PHE A 198 -23.54 -26.00 3.02
N LEU A 199 -23.55 -24.71 2.65
CA LEU A 199 -24.74 -23.85 2.64
C LEU A 199 -25.55 -23.95 1.35
N GLN A 200 -25.29 -24.92 0.45
CA GLN A 200 -26.12 -25.13 -0.75
C GLN A 200 -27.58 -25.49 -0.44
N SER A 201 -27.87 -25.94 0.78
CA SER A 201 -29.20 -26.43 1.19
C SER A 201 -30.23 -25.30 1.42
N PRO A 202 -29.93 -24.19 2.12
CA PRO A 202 -30.84 -23.04 2.21
C PRO A 202 -30.66 -22.04 1.05
N ALA A 203 -31.63 -21.96 0.12
CA ALA A 203 -31.67 -20.96 -0.95
C ALA A 203 -32.18 -19.58 -0.47
N ASN A 204 -31.67 -19.09 0.67
CA ASN A 204 -32.08 -17.81 1.26
C ASN A 204 -31.29 -16.64 0.62
N PRO A 205 -31.92 -15.81 -0.25
CA PRO A 205 -31.21 -14.71 -0.93
C PRO A 205 -30.70 -13.65 0.07
N ASP A 206 -31.46 -13.37 1.13
CA ASP A 206 -31.07 -12.39 2.16
C ASP A 206 -29.83 -12.83 2.94
N LEU A 207 -29.75 -14.12 3.30
CA LEU A 207 -28.60 -14.69 3.98
C LEU A 207 -27.36 -14.63 3.08
N LEU A 208 -27.49 -15.01 1.81
CA LEU A 208 -26.41 -14.91 0.82
C LEU A 208 -25.93 -13.47 0.67
N TYR A 209 -26.86 -12.51 0.60
CA TYR A 209 -26.52 -11.09 0.54
C TYR A 209 -25.72 -10.63 1.75
N ILE A 210 -26.18 -10.96 2.97
CA ILE A 210 -25.47 -10.61 4.20
C ILE A 210 -24.08 -11.24 4.23
N ILE A 211 -23.93 -12.50 3.82
CA ILE A 211 -22.63 -13.18 3.78
C ILE A 211 -21.65 -12.47 2.83
N PHE A 212 -22.06 -12.19 1.59
CA PHE A 212 -21.21 -11.51 0.61
C PHE A 212 -20.92 -10.05 0.99
N PHE A 213 -21.89 -9.37 1.61
CA PHE A 213 -21.71 -8.02 2.13
C PHE A 213 -20.66 -8.01 3.26
N CYS A 214 -20.83 -8.87 4.27
CA CYS A 214 -19.88 -9.02 5.37
C CYS A 214 -18.48 -9.39 4.86
N HIS A 215 -18.38 -10.30 3.88
CA HIS A 215 -17.11 -10.61 3.23
C HIS A 215 -16.44 -9.37 2.66
N THR A 216 -17.19 -8.60 1.86
CA THR A 216 -16.67 -7.40 1.20
C THR A 216 -16.20 -6.38 2.22
N GLN A 217 -16.95 -6.19 3.32
CA GLN A 217 -16.55 -5.28 4.38
C GLN A 217 -15.27 -5.74 5.09
N LEU A 218 -15.19 -7.01 5.48
CA LEU A 218 -14.02 -7.54 6.19
C LEU A 218 -12.75 -7.58 5.32
N THR A 219 -12.90 -7.60 4.00
CA THR A 219 -11.78 -7.65 3.05
C THR A 219 -11.40 -6.27 2.51
N VAL A 220 -12.30 -5.61 1.79
CA VAL A 220 -12.04 -4.36 1.07
C VAL A 220 -11.85 -3.20 2.03
N THR A 221 -12.69 -3.07 3.06
CA THR A 221 -12.57 -1.98 4.04
C THR A 221 -11.27 -2.11 4.81
N LEU A 222 -10.91 -3.33 5.22
CA LEU A 222 -9.64 -3.62 5.89
C LEU A 222 -8.45 -3.29 4.96
N LEU A 223 -8.48 -3.73 3.70
CA LEU A 223 -7.46 -3.44 2.71
C LEU A 223 -7.23 -1.93 2.54
N LEU A 224 -8.31 -1.16 2.36
CA LEU A 224 -8.23 0.30 2.22
C LEU A 224 -7.69 0.94 3.50
N ALA A 225 -8.18 0.54 4.67
CA ALA A 225 -7.70 1.04 5.95
C ALA A 225 -6.20 0.78 6.16
N LEU A 226 -5.71 -0.43 5.83
CA LEU A 226 -4.31 -0.79 5.97
C LEU A 226 -3.42 -0.02 4.97
N ILE A 227 -3.84 0.14 3.71
CA ILE A 227 -3.05 0.80 2.67
C ILE A 227 -3.05 2.32 2.86
N PHE A 228 -4.21 2.95 2.99
CA PHE A 228 -4.31 4.39 3.15
C PHE A 228 -3.95 4.83 4.57
N GLY A 229 -4.36 4.07 5.59
CA GLY A 229 -4.02 4.36 6.99
C GLY A 229 -2.51 4.31 7.22
N SER A 230 -1.80 3.35 6.62
CA SER A 230 -0.34 3.33 6.71
C SER A 230 0.30 4.56 6.05
N LYS A 231 -0.26 5.11 4.96
CA LYS A 231 0.25 6.35 4.35
C LYS A 231 -0.02 7.60 5.17
N VAL A 232 -1.26 7.73 5.67
CA VAL A 232 -1.66 8.87 6.51
C VAL A 232 -0.84 8.91 7.80
N TYR A 233 -0.66 7.75 8.45
CA TYR A 233 0.16 7.63 9.67
C TYR A 233 1.58 8.18 9.47
N ILE A 234 2.21 7.89 8.32
CA ILE A 234 3.57 8.34 8.03
C ILE A 234 3.61 9.86 7.85
N VAL A 235 2.66 10.41 7.08
CA VAL A 235 2.59 11.85 6.84
C VAL A 235 2.38 12.62 8.14
N LEU A 236 1.49 12.14 9.01
CA LEU A 236 1.24 12.76 10.32
C LEU A 236 2.49 12.70 11.21
N ARG A 237 3.20 11.57 11.24
CA ARG A 237 4.44 11.44 12.02
C ARG A 237 5.56 12.33 11.48
N SER A 238 5.72 12.41 10.16
CA SER A 238 6.69 13.31 9.52
C SER A 238 6.40 14.78 9.79
N GLY A 239 5.13 15.19 9.82
CA GLY A 239 4.74 16.56 10.19
C GLY A 239 5.08 16.90 11.64
N LYS A 240 4.84 15.95 12.56
CA LYS A 240 5.12 16.13 14.00
C LYS A 240 6.63 16.27 14.27
N SER A 241 7.46 15.43 13.64
CA SER A 241 8.93 15.54 13.74
C SER A 241 9.49 16.84 13.16
N HIS A 242 8.88 17.37 12.09
CA HIS A 242 9.32 18.65 11.52
C HIS A 242 9.01 19.83 12.45
N GLN A 243 7.86 19.79 13.14
CA GLN A 243 7.46 20.81 14.09
C GLN A 243 8.26 20.76 15.40
N GLU A 244 8.64 19.55 15.86
CA GLU A 244 9.49 19.37 17.04
C GLU A 244 10.92 19.91 16.80
N ASN A 245 11.48 19.71 15.60
CA ASN A 245 12.77 20.30 15.21
C ASN A 245 12.74 21.83 15.09
N ILE A 246 11.59 22.41 14.71
CA ILE A 246 11.42 23.86 14.65
C ILE A 246 11.23 24.45 16.07
N GLY A 247 10.51 23.76 16.96
CA GLY A 247 10.30 24.18 18.35
C GLY A 247 11.55 24.09 19.24
N LEU A 248 12.49 23.20 18.93
CA LEU A 248 13.77 23.09 19.63
C LEU A 248 14.84 24.09 19.14
N GLY A 249 14.57 24.80 18.03
CA GLY A 249 15.44 25.83 17.45
C GLY A 249 15.22 27.25 17.99
N THR A 250 14.16 27.50 18.75
CA THR A 250 13.89 28.79 19.41
C THR A 250 14.28 28.73 20.89
N LYS A 251 15.58 28.65 21.19
CA LYS A 251 16.10 29.09 22.49
C LYS A 251 16.49 30.56 22.35
N PRO A 252 15.88 31.50 23.09
CA PRO A 252 16.39 32.87 23.12
C PRO A 252 17.76 32.82 23.80
N SER A 253 18.81 33.13 23.03
CA SER A 253 20.17 33.27 23.56
C SER A 253 20.14 34.31 24.68
N GLY A 254 20.49 33.87 25.89
CA GLY A 254 20.42 34.68 27.09
C GLY A 254 21.22 35.98 26.95
N ALA A 255 20.55 37.10 27.19
CA ALA A 255 21.20 38.37 27.44
C ALA A 255 21.98 38.26 28.76
N LYS A 256 23.30 38.06 28.68
CA LYS A 256 24.20 38.32 29.81
C LYS A 256 24.44 39.81 29.90
N PHE A 257 23.72 40.46 30.80
CA PHE A 257 24.01 41.79 31.29
C PHE A 257 25.31 41.71 32.10
N ASN A 258 26.36 42.42 31.68
CA ASN A 258 27.51 42.69 32.54
C ASN A 258 27.90 44.16 32.37
N PHE A 259 27.79 44.90 33.47
CA PHE A 259 28.00 46.34 33.56
C PHE A 259 29.23 46.60 34.43
N ARG A 260 30.30 47.20 33.86
CA ARG A 260 31.12 48.27 34.48
C ARG A 260 32.30 48.69 33.59
N PRO A 261 32.94 49.85 33.81
CA PRO A 261 32.97 50.93 32.84
C PRO A 261 34.37 51.21 32.27
N GLN A 262 34.36 52.02 31.22
CA GLN A 262 35.48 52.46 30.41
C GLN A 262 36.42 53.42 31.16
N VAL A 263 37.75 53.22 31.09
CA VAL A 263 38.76 54.30 31.20
C VAL A 263 39.81 54.11 30.10
N ARG A 264 40.20 55.23 29.50
CA ARG A 264 40.92 55.40 28.24
C ARG A 264 42.46 55.29 28.36
N THR A 265 43.05 54.95 27.21
CA THR A 265 44.23 55.55 26.53
C THR A 265 45.70 55.22 26.88
N PHE A 266 46.44 55.04 25.76
CA PHE A 266 47.82 55.42 25.38
C PHE A 266 49.00 54.41 25.44
N ALA A 267 49.56 54.21 24.24
CA ALA A 267 50.99 54.13 23.85
C ALA A 267 51.88 52.88 24.08
N ASN A 268 52.58 52.53 22.98
CA ASN A 268 53.71 51.62 22.69
C ASN A 268 54.96 51.81 23.60
N PRO A 269 56.12 51.13 23.37
CA PRO A 269 56.49 49.70 23.18
C PRO A 269 57.69 49.29 24.11
N SER A 270 58.35 48.13 23.84
CA SER A 270 59.63 47.62 24.44
C SER A 270 59.47 46.94 25.83
N SER A 271 60.23 45.95 26.31
CA SER A 271 61.36 45.09 25.89
C SER A 271 61.61 44.09 27.06
N VAL A 272 62.53 43.12 26.88
CA VAL A 272 63.24 42.31 27.92
C VAL A 272 62.52 41.02 28.39
N THR A 273 62.90 39.83 27.88
CA THR A 273 63.92 38.86 28.35
C THR A 273 63.56 38.11 29.64
N THR A 274 63.53 36.76 29.59
CA THR A 274 64.37 35.79 30.37
C THR A 274 63.65 34.43 30.58
N SER A 275 64.26 33.37 30.03
CA SER A 275 64.50 31.97 30.51
C SER A 275 63.39 31.20 31.29
N THR A 276 63.18 29.88 31.22
CA THR A 276 64.07 28.69 31.12
C THR A 276 63.25 27.41 30.75
N VAL A 277 63.85 26.55 29.93
CA VAL A 277 63.86 25.05 29.83
C VAL A 277 62.77 24.21 30.56
N PRO A 278 62.27 23.15 29.89
CA PRO A 278 62.05 21.87 30.57
C PRO A 278 62.84 20.69 29.95
N VAL A 279 63.31 19.85 30.87
CA VAL A 279 63.97 18.55 30.70
C VAL A 279 62.93 17.47 30.39
N ALA A 280 63.22 16.60 29.42
CA ALA A 280 62.66 15.25 29.37
C ALA A 280 63.56 14.34 28.53
N GLY A 281 64.38 13.54 29.21
CA GLY A 281 64.95 12.32 28.64
C GLY A 281 64.01 11.15 28.93
N THR A 282 63.89 10.22 27.99
CA THR A 282 64.03 8.78 28.29
C THR A 282 64.15 7.98 27.00
N THR A 283 65.13 7.10 27.04
CA THR A 283 65.64 6.18 26.04
C THR A 283 64.72 4.99 25.80
N SER A 284 64.72 4.55 24.55
CA SER A 284 64.27 3.27 24.01
C SER A 284 65.17 2.09 24.42
N ALA A 285 64.56 0.94 24.73
CA ALA A 285 64.89 -0.43 24.28
C ALA A 285 64.10 -1.44 25.13
#